data_AF-A0A1G3CGY3-F1
#
_entry.id   AF-A0A1G3CGY3-F1
#
_cell.length_a   1.000
_cell.length_b   1.000
_cell.length_c   1.000
_cell.angle_alpha   90.00
_cell.angle_beta   90.00
_cell.angle_gamma   90.00
#
_symmetry.space_group_name_H-M   'P 1'
#
loop_
_entity.id
_entity.type
_entity.pdbx_description
1 polymer ?
#
loop_
_entity_poly.entity_id
_entity_poly.type
_entity_poly.pdbx_seq_one_letter_code
_entity_poly.pdbx_strand_id
1 'polypeptide(L)' 'ITVTKAEVTPDLKRAKIYISILGDDVTQKKTLRGLENAKGFIQTKVGSCLQIRYTPLLTFCLDE' A
#
# COMPACT_ATOMS: atom_id res chain seq x y z
N ILE A 1 6.43 2.47 10.84
CA ILE A 1 6.02 2.39 9.42
C ILE A 1 5.40 3.72 9.09
N THR A 2 5.93 4.40 8.07
CA THR A 2 5.48 5.73 7.66
C THR A 2 5.22 5.67 6.16
N VAL A 3 4.13 6.27 5.69
CA VAL A 3 3.86 6.39 4.25
C VAL A 3 4.56 7.65 3.76
N THR A 4 5.55 7.50 2.89
CA THR A 4 6.28 8.66 2.33
C THR A 4 5.58 9.20 1.09
N LYS A 5 5.07 8.31 0.23
CA LYS A 5 4.51 8.69 -1.07
C LYS A 5 3.42 7.71 -1.50
N ALA A 6 2.44 8.21 -2.25
CA ALA A 6 1.47 7.37 -2.95
C ALA A 6 1.37 7.84 -4.41
N GLU A 7 1.63 6.93 -5.35
CA GLU A 7 1.50 7.18 -6.78
C GLU A 7 0.34 6.36 -7.33
N VAL A 8 -0.62 7.02 -7.95
CA VAL A 8 -1.78 6.38 -8.56
C VAL A 8 -1.64 6.49 -10.07
N THR A 9 -1.89 5.41 -10.79
CA THR A 9 -1.94 5.45 -12.26
C THR A 9 -3.10 6.34 -12.73
N PRO A 10 -3.00 7.02 -13.87
CA PRO A 10 -4.06 7.89 -14.39
C PRO A 10 -5.39 7.15 -14.62
N ASP A 11 -5.35 5.85 -14.90
CA ASP A 11 -6.55 5.01 -15.02
C ASP A 11 -7.20 4.64 -13.67
N LEU A 12 -6.65 5.10 -12.53
CA LEU A 12 -7.08 4.80 -11.16
C LEU A 12 -7.17 3.30 -10.82
N LYS A 13 -6.66 2.41 -11.68
CA LYS A 13 -6.70 0.96 -11.49
C LYS A 13 -5.58 0.43 -10.60
N ARG A 14 -4.48 1.15 -10.47
CA ARG A 14 -3.33 0.76 -9.65
C ARG A 14 -2.86 1.94 -8.81
N ALA A 15 -2.49 1.66 -7.56
CA ALA A 15 -1.84 2.61 -6.68
C ALA A 15 -0.60 1.96 -6.06
N LYS A 16 0.56 2.61 -6.23
CA LYS A 16 1.80 2.27 -5.56
C LYS A 16 1.93 3.12 -4.30
N ILE A 17 2.15 2.48 -3.17
CA ILE A 17 2.33 3.13 -1.88
C ILE A 17 3.76 2.87 -1.44
N TYR A 18 4.52 3.94 -1.30
CA TYR A 18 5.88 3.94 -0.78
C TYR A 18 5.83 4.09 0.73
N ILE A 19 6.39 3.11 1.41
CA ILE A 19 6.46 3.06 2.86
C ILE A 19 7.91 3.03 3.31
N SER A 20 8.25 3.92 4.23
CA SER A 20 9.51 3.88 4.96
C SER A 20 9.31 3.17 6.29
N ILE A 21 10.21 2.24 6.59
CA ILE A 21 10.19 1.47 7.83
C ILE A 21 11.49 1.77 8.55
N LEU A 22 11.39 2.51 9.66
CA LEU A 22 12.48 2.68 10.61
C LEU A 22 12.76 1.34 11.30
N GLY A 23 13.85 0.66 10.92
CA GLY A 23 14.31 -0.60 11.51
C GLY A 23 15.14 -1.48 10.55
N ASP A 24 15.63 -2.62 11.04
CA ASP A 24 16.43 -3.60 10.27
C ASP A 24 15.69 -4.27 9.09
N ASP A 25 16.46 -4.83 8.15
CA ASP A 25 16.00 -5.59 6.97
C ASP A 25 15.03 -6.74 7.33
N VAL A 26 15.24 -7.37 8.49
CA VAL A 26 14.35 -8.42 9.02
C VAL A 26 12.96 -7.86 9.34
N THR A 27 12.90 -6.66 9.90
CA THR A 27 11.64 -5.96 10.21
C THR A 27 10.96 -5.54 8.92
N GLN A 28 11.71 -5.01 7.95
CA GLN A 28 11.17 -4.67 6.62
C GLN A 28 10.49 -5.86 5.95
N LYS A 29 11.14 -7.03 5.90
CA LYS A 29 10.57 -8.25 5.31
C LYS A 29 9.34 -8.76 6.06
N LYS A 30 9.35 -8.73 7.39
CA LYS A 30 8.18 -9.11 8.21
C LYS A 30 7.00 -8.17 7.98
N THR A 31 7.26 -6.87 7.93
CA THR A 31 6.25 -5.85 7.66
C THR A 31 5.69 -5.96 6.25
N LEU A 32 6.53 -6.18 5.23
CA LEU A 32 6.07 -6.41 3.86
C LEU A 32 5.09 -7.58 3.79
N ARG A 33 5.42 -8.71 4.43
CA ARG A 33 4.50 -9.86 4.54
C ARG A 33 3.21 -9.51 5.28
N GLY A 34 3.31 -8.76 6.38
CA GLY A 34 2.13 -8.26 7.12
C GLY A 34 1.25 -7.35 6.26
N LEU A 35 1.84 -6.47 5.46
CA LEU A 35 1.12 -5.58 4.56
C LEU A 35 0.50 -6.30 3.37
N GLU A 36 1.17 -7.32 2.81
CA GLU A 36 0.59 -8.17 1.77
C GLU A 36 -0.67 -8.88 2.28
N ASN A 37 -0.65 -9.40 3.52
CA ASN A 37 -1.85 -9.96 4.15
C ASN A 37 -2.92 -8.90 4.43
N ALA A 38 -2.52 -7.70 4.86
CA ALA A 38 -3.44 -6.59 5.14
C ALA A 38 -3.96 -5.90 3.86
N LYS A 39 -3.39 -6.21 2.69
CA LYS A 39 -3.71 -5.57 1.41
C LYS A 39 -5.20 -5.60 1.08
N GLY A 40 -5.85 -6.76 1.25
CA GLY A 40 -7.29 -6.89 0.98
C GLY A 40 -8.15 -6.03 1.92
N PHE A 41 -7.75 -5.94 3.20
CA PHE A 41 -8.43 -5.10 4.19
C PHE A 41 -8.28 -3.61 3.84
N ILE A 42 -7.06 -3.17 3.54
CA ILE A 42 -6.77 -1.79 3.13
C ILE A 42 -7.49 -1.47 1.84
N GLN A 43 -7.48 -2.36 0.85
CA GLN A 43 -8.16 -2.19 -0.43
C GLN A 43 -9.67 -1.98 -0.22
N THR A 44 -10.30 -2.80 0.63
CA THR A 44 -11.72 -2.64 0.97
C THR A 44 -12.00 -1.29 1.61
N LYS A 45 -11.16 -0.87 2.58
CA LYS A 45 -11.31 0.42 3.27
C LYS A 45 -11.16 1.61 2.32
N VAL A 46 -10.16 1.55 1.44
CA VAL A 46 -9.92 2.56 0.39
C VAL A 46 -11.11 2.64 -0.57
N GLY A 47 -11.64 1.49 -1.00
CA GLY A 47 -12.84 1.43 -1.85
C GLY A 47 -14.07 2.05 -1.18
N SER A 48 -14.27 1.79 0.12
CA SER A 48 -15.37 2.40 0.88
C SER A 48 -15.22 3.92 1.07
N CYS A 49 -13.99 4.42 1.22
CA CYS A 49 -13.74 5.85 1.39
C CYS A 49 -13.84 6.65 0.08
N LEU A 50 -13.33 6.11 -1.03
CA LEU A 50 -13.30 6.81 -2.32
C LEU A 50 -14.62 6.72 -3.11
N GLN A 51 -15.54 5.81 -2.75
CA GLN A 51 -16.81 5.58 -3.47
C GLN A 51 -16.64 5.41 -4.99
N ILE A 52 -15.52 4.82 -5.41
CA ILE A 52 -15.17 4.61 -6.82
C ILE A 52 -15.63 3.24 -7.31
N ARG A 53 -16.06 3.16 -8.57
CA ARG A 53 -16.58 1.94 -9.20
C ARG A 53 -15.55 0.80 -9.27
N TYR A 54 -14.27 1.15 -9.33
CA TYR A 54 -13.16 0.20 -9.37
C TYR A 54 -12.19 0.51 -8.25
N THR A 55 -11.98 -0.46 -7.36
CA THR A 55 -11.00 -0.33 -6.29
C THR A 55 -9.59 -0.54 -6.84
N PRO A 56 -8.66 0.41 -6.69
CA PRO A 56 -7.30 0.27 -7.19
C PRO A 56 -6.62 -0.94 -6.57
N LEU A 57 -5.79 -1.63 -7.37
CA LEU A 57 -4.84 -2.61 -6.88
C LEU A 57 -3.70 -1.87 -6.16
N LEU A 58 -3.63 -2.08 -4.84
CA LEU A 58 -2.57 -1.52 -4.00
C LEU A 58 -1.30 -2.35 -4.11
N THR A 59 -0.18 -1.70 -4.40
CA THR A 59 1.14 -2.29 -4.41
C THR A 59 2.01 -1.55 -3.40
N PHE A 60 2.64 -2.27 -2.48
CA PHE A 60 3.50 -1.67 -1.47
C PHE A 60 4.95 -1.80 -1.90
N CYS A 61 5.65 -0.68 -1.93
CA CYS A 61 7.08 -0.60 -2.20
C CYS A 61 7.77 -0.01 -0.97
N LEU A 62 8.93 -0.55 -0.62
CA LEU A 62 9.78 0.11 0.36
C LEU A 62 10.42 1.33 -0.29
N ASP A 63 10.30 2.46 0.38
CA ASP A 63 11.07 3.66 0.06
C ASP A 63 12.48 3.45 0.62
N GLU A 64 13.52 3.66 -0.20
CA GLU A 64 14.92 3.55 0.21
C GLU A 64 15.29 4.56 1.30
#